data_AF-A0A2D4PTI6-F1
#
_entry.id   AF-A0A2D4PTI6-F1
#
_cell.length_a   1.000
_cell.length_b   1.000
_cell.length_c   1.000
_cell.angle_alpha   90.00
_cell.angle_beta   90.00
_cell.angle_gamma   90.00
#
_symmetry.space_group_name_H-M   'P 1'
#
loop_
_entity.id
_entity.type
_entity.pdbx_description
1 polymer ?
#
loop_
_entity_poly.entity_id
_entity_poly.type
_entity_poly.pdbx_seq_one_letter_code
_entity_poly.pdbx_strand_id
1 'polypeptide(L)'
;SPVAAVYARSVVNKAPLVQDLILCEEADLACITETWLGQEGGVPLSEMCPDGFRVMHQPRVQGRGGRVAVIIWESLNPHRIPASEVVGCESLLLRLDSRVQLGLLLTYLLPSCVAMALPL
;
A
#
# COMPACT_ATOMS: atom_id res chain seq x y z
N SER A 1 3.16 -1.44 18.25
CA SER A 1 3.31 -0.76 16.96
C SER A 1 1.97 -0.65 16.27
N PRO A 2 1.41 0.57 16.17
CA PRO A 2 0.14 0.80 15.48
C PRO A 2 0.30 0.67 13.96
N VAL A 3 -0.79 0.25 13.31
CA VAL A 3 -0.89 0.06 11.85
C VAL A 3 -2.07 0.88 11.35
N ALA A 4 -1.83 1.73 10.34
CA ALA A 4 -2.87 2.50 9.66
C ALA A 4 -3.28 1.84 8.34
N ALA A 5 -4.56 1.94 7.98
CA ALA A 5 -5.06 1.50 6.67
C ALA A 5 -5.90 2.61 6.03
N VAL A 6 -5.55 2.96 4.78
CA VAL A 6 -6.14 4.09 4.04
C VAL A 6 -6.69 3.61 2.71
N TYR A 7 -7.98 3.86 2.49
CA TYR A 7 -8.62 3.74 1.17
C TYR A 7 -8.58 5.11 0.48
N ALA A 8 -7.54 5.36 -0.31
CA ALA A 8 -7.22 6.71 -0.74
C ALA A 8 -8.16 7.24 -1.83
N ARG A 9 -8.65 6.38 -2.74
CA ARG A 9 -9.34 6.78 -3.98
C ARG A 9 -8.55 7.89 -4.70
N SER A 10 -7.29 7.57 -5.02
CA SER A 10 -6.23 8.47 -5.46
C SER A 10 -5.54 9.23 -4.34
N VAL A 11 -4.20 9.17 -4.32
CA VAL A 11 -3.36 9.96 -3.42
C VAL A 11 -2.97 11.32 -3.99
N VAL A 12 -3.32 11.60 -5.26
CA VAL A 12 -3.06 12.91 -5.87
C VAL A 12 -3.76 14.00 -5.05
N ASN A 13 -3.00 15.03 -4.65
CA ASN A 13 -3.40 16.11 -3.75
C ASN A 13 -3.76 15.69 -2.31
N LYS A 14 -3.54 14.42 -1.94
CA LYS A 14 -3.79 13.88 -0.59
C LYS A 14 -2.53 13.32 0.07
N ALA A 15 -1.41 13.28 -0.65
CA ALA A 15 -0.16 12.74 -0.15
C ALA A 15 0.28 13.38 1.19
N PRO A 16 0.20 14.71 1.38
CA PRO A 16 0.52 15.32 2.68
C PRO A 16 -0.40 14.83 3.81
N LEU A 17 -1.70 14.62 3.55
CA LEU A 17 -2.63 14.11 4.56
C LEU A 17 -2.33 12.67 4.98
N VAL A 18 -1.79 11.87 4.07
CA VAL A 18 -1.34 10.50 4.38
C VAL A 18 -0.11 10.55 5.28
N GLN A 19 0.83 11.46 4.99
CA GLN A 19 2.00 11.69 5.84
C GLN A 19 1.58 12.17 7.24
N ASP A 20 0.70 13.17 7.33
CA ASP A 20 0.18 13.69 8.60
C ASP A 20 -0.51 12.59 9.42
N LEU A 21 -1.31 11.73 8.78
CA LEU A 21 -1.95 10.60 9.45
C LEU A 21 -0.92 9.64 10.07
N ILE A 22 0.16 9.32 9.35
CA ILE A 22 1.22 8.43 9.86
C ILE A 22 1.86 9.03 11.10
N LEU A 23 2.16 10.33 11.07
CA LEU A 23 2.84 11.03 12.15
C LEU A 23 1.93 11.25 13.36
N CYS A 24 0.69 11.69 13.15
CA CYS A 24 -0.27 11.94 14.22
C CYS A 24 -0.70 10.68 14.96
N GLU A 25 -0.83 9.55 14.24
CA GLU A 25 -1.20 8.26 14.83
C GLU A 25 0.02 7.46 15.32
N GLU A 26 1.23 8.03 15.20
CA GLU A 26 2.51 7.37 15.52
C GLU A 26 2.64 5.99 14.85
N ALA A 27 2.09 5.84 13.64
CA ALA A 27 2.01 4.58 12.93
C ALA A 27 3.38 4.13 12.41
N ASP A 28 3.80 2.92 12.77
CA ASP A 28 5.01 2.32 12.23
C ASP A 28 4.81 1.79 10.80
N LEU A 29 3.55 1.64 10.39
CA LEU A 29 3.15 1.08 9.10
C LEU A 29 1.81 1.66 8.63
N ALA A 30 1.73 2.05 7.36
CA ALA A 30 0.50 2.46 6.69
C ALA A 30 0.28 1.68 5.39
N CYS A 31 -0.87 1.01 5.30
CA CYS A 31 -1.37 0.31 4.12
C CYS A 31 -2.26 1.23 3.32
N ILE A 32 -1.95 1.46 2.05
CA ILE A 32 -2.71 2.37 1.18
C ILE A 32 -3.23 1.59 -0.02
N THR A 33 -4.53 1.68 -0.25
CA THR A 33 -5.20 1.05 -1.38
C THR A 33 -5.75 2.14 -2.31
N GLU A 34 -5.93 1.79 -3.59
CA GLU A 34 -6.38 2.72 -4.62
C GLU A 34 -5.47 3.97 -4.66
N THR A 35 -4.17 3.79 -4.92
CA THR A 35 -3.21 4.91 -5.04
C THR A 35 -3.44 5.76 -6.29
N TRP A 36 -3.95 5.15 -7.36
CA TRP A 36 -4.11 5.72 -8.71
C TRP A 36 -2.81 6.25 -9.35
N LEU A 37 -1.66 5.70 -8.94
CA LEU A 37 -0.36 6.09 -9.49
C LEU A 37 0.12 5.12 -10.58
N GLY A 38 0.89 5.64 -11.53
CA GLY A 38 1.59 4.87 -12.55
C GLY A 38 2.86 4.21 -12.00
N GLN A 39 3.63 3.56 -12.88
CA GLN A 39 4.83 2.80 -12.50
C GLN A 39 5.86 3.63 -11.73
N GLU A 40 6.08 4.88 -12.17
CA GLU A 40 7.01 5.81 -11.53
C GLU A 40 6.53 6.33 -10.17
N GLY A 41 5.23 6.24 -9.88
CA GLY A 41 4.62 6.84 -8.68
C GLY A 41 4.57 8.37 -8.69
N GLY A 42 5.65 9.01 -9.12
CA GLY A 42 5.83 10.45 -9.18
C GLY A 42 5.96 11.09 -7.79
N VAL A 43 5.90 12.42 -7.78
CA VAL A 43 5.96 13.28 -6.59
C VAL A 43 5.03 12.84 -5.44
N PRO A 44 3.80 12.32 -5.68
CA PRO A 44 2.93 11.90 -4.59
C PRO A 44 3.52 10.81 -3.68
N LEU A 45 4.34 9.89 -4.19
CA LEU A 45 4.96 8.85 -3.35
C LEU A 45 5.99 9.42 -2.38
N SER A 46 6.76 10.42 -2.81
CA SER A 46 7.73 11.09 -1.94
C SER A 46 7.04 11.97 -0.91
N GLU A 47 5.98 12.70 -1.28
CA GLU A 47 5.25 13.57 -0.37
C GLU A 47 4.51 12.81 0.74
N MET A 48 4.02 11.61 0.45
CA MET A 48 3.32 10.79 1.46
C MET A 48 4.28 10.07 2.41
N CYS A 49 5.57 9.96 2.07
CA CYS A 49 6.54 9.20 2.86
C CYS A 49 7.25 10.14 3.86
N PRO A 50 7.06 9.96 5.18
CA PRO A 50 7.84 10.70 6.17
C PRO A 50 9.32 10.26 6.19
N ASP A 51 10.18 11.10 6.77
CA ASP A 51 11.59 10.76 6.99
C ASP A 51 11.73 9.53 7.89
N GLY A 52 12.66 8.64 7.57
CA GLY A 52 12.87 7.37 8.29
C GLY A 52 11.89 6.25 7.90
N PHE A 53 10.97 6.51 6.97
CA PHE A 53 10.10 5.51 6.37
C PHE A 53 10.52 5.18 4.95
N ARG A 54 10.11 4.00 4.50
CA ARG A 54 10.24 3.51 3.14
C ARG A 54 8.86 3.30 2.52
N VAL A 55 8.70 3.74 1.28
CA VAL A 55 7.50 3.48 0.48
C VAL A 55 7.72 2.31 -0.49
N MET A 56 6.78 1.36 -0.50
CA MET A 56 6.77 0.20 -1.38
C MET A 56 5.49 0.20 -2.19
N HIS A 57 5.59 0.56 -3.46
CA HIS A 57 4.46 0.69 -4.37
C HIS A 57 4.37 -0.51 -5.32
N GLN A 58 3.16 -1.05 -5.48
CA GLN A 58 2.84 -1.94 -6.59
C GLN A 58 1.88 -1.20 -7.53
N PRO A 59 2.27 -0.90 -8.79
CA PRO A 59 1.38 -0.33 -9.81
C PRO A 59 0.59 -1.43 -10.54
N ARG A 60 -0.45 -1.05 -11.32
CA ARG A 60 -1.13 -1.99 -12.24
C ARG A 60 -0.21 -2.44 -13.36
N VAL A 61 -0.34 -3.72 -13.74
CA VAL A 61 0.37 -4.32 -14.88
C VAL A 61 -0.17 -3.76 -16.21
N GLN A 62 -1.47 -3.46 -16.30
CA GLN A 62 -2.10 -2.87 -17.48
C GLN A 62 -3.18 -1.84 -17.09
N GLY A 63 -3.30 -0.74 -17.85
CA GLY A 63 -4.28 0.34 -17.62
C GLY A 63 -3.72 1.60 -16.94
N ARG A 64 -4.59 2.58 -16.65
CA ARG A 64 -4.25 3.85 -15.96
C ARG A 64 -4.65 3.79 -14.49
N GLY A 65 -3.67 3.80 -13.59
CA GLY A 65 -3.85 3.83 -12.12
C GLY A 65 -4.66 2.65 -11.55
N GLY A 66 -4.69 2.36 -10.25
CA GLY A 66 -3.56 2.26 -9.33
C GLY A 66 -3.55 0.86 -8.71
N ARG A 67 -2.68 0.59 -7.74
CA ARG A 67 -2.72 -0.64 -6.94
C ARG A 67 -2.44 -0.25 -5.49
N VAL A 68 -1.66 -1.00 -4.75
CA VAL A 68 -1.46 -0.79 -3.31
C VAL A 68 -0.08 -0.19 -3.05
N ALA A 69 0.05 0.57 -1.98
CA ALA A 69 1.34 1.00 -1.44
C ALA A 69 1.39 0.70 0.06
N VAL A 70 2.60 0.43 0.55
CA VAL A 70 2.87 0.38 1.99
C VAL A 70 3.94 1.40 2.30
N ILE A 71 3.70 2.24 3.30
CA ILE A 71 4.72 3.07 3.93
C ILE A 71 5.07 2.41 5.26
N ILE A 72 6.35 2.22 5.55
CA ILE A 72 6.79 1.48 6.73
C ILE A 72 8.11 2.01 7.26
N TRP A 73 8.24 2.03 8.59
CA TRP A 73 9.46 2.46 9.27
C TRP A 73 10.67 1.61 8.86
N GLU A 74 11.76 2.24 8.44
CA GLU A 74 12.93 1.58 7.85
C GLU A 74 13.57 0.58 8.82
N SER A 75 13.53 0.85 10.14
CA SER A 75 14.11 -0.06 11.15
C SER A 75 13.39 -1.40 11.28
N LEU A 76 12.20 -1.56 10.67
CA LEU A 76 11.50 -2.85 10.57
C LEU A 76 12.06 -3.76 9.47
N ASN A 77 13.08 -3.31 8.74
CA ASN A 77 13.75 -4.05 7.66
C ASN A 77 12.74 -4.67 6.67
N PRO A 78 11.94 -3.84 5.98
CA PRO A 78 10.95 -4.33 5.03
C PRO A 78 11.59 -4.93 3.78
N HIS A 79 11.21 -6.17 3.49
CA HIS A 79 11.60 -6.88 2.28
C HIS A 79 10.38 -7.30 1.48
N ARG A 80 10.34 -6.90 0.21
CA ARG A 80 9.30 -7.36 -0.70
C ARG A 80 9.57 -8.81 -1.06
N ILE A 81 8.54 -9.64 -0.96
CA ILE A 81 8.58 -11.02 -1.42
C ILE A 81 7.55 -11.23 -2.54
N PRO A 82 7.77 -12.19 -3.44
CA PRO A 82 6.80 -12.50 -4.49
C PRO A 82 5.46 -12.89 -3.88
N ALA A 83 4.39 -12.20 -4.29
CA ALA A 83 3.02 -12.59 -4.01
C ALA A 83 2.47 -13.34 -5.23
N SER A 84 1.61 -14.32 -5.02
CA SER A 84 0.86 -14.93 -6.12
C SER A 84 -0.11 -13.89 -6.69
N GLU A 85 -0.07 -13.68 -8.00
CA GLU A 85 -1.05 -12.85 -8.68
C GLU A 85 -2.36 -13.62 -8.80
N VAL A 86 -3.39 -13.14 -8.11
CA VAL A 86 -4.75 -13.67 -8.22
C VAL A 86 -5.54 -12.74 -9.13
N VAL A 87 -6.24 -13.31 -10.13
CA VAL A 87 -7.07 -12.54 -11.05
C VAL A 87 -8.12 -11.75 -10.26
N GLY A 88 -8.23 -10.44 -10.51
CA GLY A 88 -9.17 -9.57 -9.80
C GLY A 88 -8.68 -9.07 -8.44
N CYS A 89 -7.50 -9.49 -8.01
CA CYS A 89 -6.89 -9.16 -6.72
C CYS A 89 -5.60 -8.37 -6.94
N GLU A 90 -5.45 -7.31 -6.15
CA GLU A 90 -4.31 -6.44 -6.15
C GLU A 90 -3.57 -6.62 -4.83
N SER A 91 -2.39 -7.24 -4.87
CA SER A 91 -1.68 -7.61 -3.65
C SER A 91 -0.22 -7.14 -3.58
N LEU A 92 0.23 -6.86 -2.36
CA LEU A 92 1.64 -6.63 -2.02
C LEU A 92 1.96 -7.42 -0.75
N LEU A 93 2.98 -8.28 -0.85
CA LEU A 93 3.45 -9.09 0.26
C LEU A 93 4.83 -8.63 0.71
N LEU A 94 4.92 -8.25 1.98
CA LEU A 94 6.17 -7.82 2.62
C LEU A 94 6.52 -8.77 3.76
N ARG A 95 7.81 -9.06 3.90
CA ARG A 95 8.41 -9.70 5.07
C ARG A 95 9.14 -8.64 5.88
N LEU A 96 8.89 -8.61 7.18
CA LEU A 96 9.56 -7.72 8.12
C LEU A 96 10.55 -8.56 8.95
N ASP A 97 11.81 -8.18 8.89
CA ASP A 97 12.88 -8.89 9.60
C ASP A 97 13.04 -8.25 10.99
N SER A 98 12.19 -8.73 11.92
CA SER A 98 12.26 -8.43 13.36
C SER A 98 12.71 -9.67 14.15
N ARG A 99 12.71 -9.61 15.50
CA ARG A 99 12.95 -10.82 16.34
C ARG A 99 11.97 -11.96 16.02
N VAL A 100 10.82 -11.63 15.42
CA VAL A 100 9.83 -12.57 14.85
C VAL A 100 9.63 -12.20 13.38
N GLN A 101 9.63 -13.19 12.48
CA GLN A 101 9.30 -12.94 11.07
C GLN A 101 7.81 -12.61 10.96
N LEU A 102 7.48 -11.41 10.48
CA LEU A 102 6.10 -10.97 10.25
C LEU A 102 5.88 -10.78 8.75
N GLY A 103 4.81 -11.37 8.24
CA GLY A 103 4.35 -11.16 6.86
C GLY A 103 3.16 -10.21 6.82
N LEU A 104 3.18 -9.22 5.93
CA LEU A 104 2.05 -8.34 5.64
C LEU A 104 1.56 -8.60 4.21
N LEU A 105 0.33 -9.09 4.07
CA LEU A 105 -0.38 -9.19 2.80
C LEU A 105 -1.44 -8.10 2.74
N LEU A 106 -1.21 -7.09 1.91
CA LEU A 106 -2.24 -6.10 1.59
C LEU A 106 -2.94 -6.54 0.31
N THR A 107 -4.25 -6.79 0.39
CA THR A 107 -5.09 -7.27 -0.72
C THR A 107 -6.25 -6.31 -0.94
N TYR A 108 -6.45 -5.88 -2.18
CA TYR A 108 -7.64 -5.15 -2.63
C TYR A 108 -8.35 -5.94 -3.76
N LEU A 109 -9.67 -6.11 -3.64
CA LEU A 109 -10.50 -6.78 -4.65
C LEU A 109 -11.20 -5.74 -5.51
N LEU A 110 -11.07 -5.88 -6.83
CA LEU A 110 -11.76 -5.02 -7.78
C LEU A 110 -13.28 -5.11 -7.59
N PRO A 111 -14.02 -3.98 -7.59
CA PRO A 111 -15.49 -3.99 -7.46
C PRO A 111 -16.19 -4.87 -8.50
N SER A 112 -15.62 -4.99 -9.70
CA SER A 112 -16.12 -5.85 -10.77
C SER A 112 -16.05 -7.35 -10.46
N CYS A 113 -15.12 -7.77 -9.61
CA CYS A 113 -14.97 -9.17 -9.20
C CYS A 113 -15.91 -9.55 -8.06
N VAL A 114 -16.26 -8.60 -7.19
CA VAL A 114 -17.26 -8.81 -6.11
C VAL A 114 -18.66 -9.00 -6.68
N ALA A 115 -19.00 -8.29 -7.76
CA ALA A 115 -20.28 -8.42 -8.45
C ALA A 115 -20.51 -9.82 -9.06
N MET A 116 -19.46 -10.58 -9.37
CA MET A 116 -19.58 -11.96 -9.86
C MET A 116 -19.72 -13.00 -8.74
N ALA A 117 -19.51 -12.61 -7.48
CA ALA A 117 -19.51 -13.53 -6.33
C ALA A 117 -20.81 -13.49 -5.50
N LEU A 118 -21.71 -12.56 -5.78
CA LEU A 118 -23.05 -12.54 -5.20
C LEU A 118 -24.02 -13.27 -6.15
N PRO A 119 -24.72 -14.33 -5.70
CA PRO A 119 -25.80 -14.89 -6.50
C PRO A 119 -26.91 -13.84 -6.63
N LEU A 120 -27.41 -13.66 -7.85
CA LEU A 120 -28.65 -12.93 -8.14
C LEU A 120 -29.84 -13.51 -7.37
#